data_AF-A0A8V8TQG4-F1
#
_entry.id   AF-A0A8V8TQG4-F1
#
_cell.length_a   1.000
_cell.length_b   1.000
_cell.length_c   1.000
_cell.angle_alpha   90.00
_cell.angle_beta   90.00
_cell.angle_gamma   90.00
#
_symmetry.space_group_name_H-M   'P 1'
#
loop_
_entity.id
_entity.type
_entity.pdbx_description
1 polymer ?
#
loop_
_entity_poly.entity_id
_entity_poly.type
_entity_poly.pdbx_seq_one_letter_code
_entity_poly.pdbx_strand_id
1 'polypeptide(L)'
;VRPRSRSLSPGRSPSSYDNEIVMMNHVYKERFPKATAQMEEKLRDFTRAYEPDSVLPLADGVLSFIHHQIIELARDCLTKSRDGLITTVYFYELQENLEKLLQDAYERSESLEVAFVTQLVKKLLIIISRPARLLECLEFNPEEFYHLLEAAEGHAKEGHLVKTDIPRYIIRQLGLTRDPFPDVVHLEEQDSGGSNTPEQDDLSEVME
;
A
#
# COMPACT_ATOMS: atom_id res chain seq x y z
N VAL A 1 -0.94 45.91 4.52
CA VAL A 1 -1.15 44.82 3.53
C VAL A 1 0.16 44.06 3.38
N ARG A 2 0.22 42.78 3.75
CA ARG A 2 1.46 41.97 3.79
C ARG A 2 1.69 41.34 2.40
N PRO A 3 2.89 41.36 1.81
CA PRO A 3 3.12 40.73 0.51
C PRO A 3 2.99 39.21 0.65
N ARG A 4 2.10 38.60 -0.14
CA ARG A 4 2.00 37.14 -0.29
C ARG A 4 3.25 36.64 -1.04
N SER A 5 3.95 35.68 -0.46
CA SER A 5 5.06 34.97 -1.11
C SER A 5 4.58 34.34 -2.41
N ARG A 6 5.16 34.76 -3.55
CA ARG A 6 4.98 34.09 -4.84
C ARG A 6 5.59 32.69 -4.73
N SER A 7 4.80 31.65 -4.97
CA SER A 7 5.28 30.28 -5.13
C SER A 7 6.23 30.21 -6.33
N LEU A 8 7.50 29.91 -6.08
CA LEU A 8 8.43 29.51 -7.13
C LEU A 8 8.22 28.03 -7.39
N SER A 9 7.32 27.70 -8.31
CA SER A 9 7.33 26.40 -8.97
C SER A 9 8.19 26.55 -10.23
N PRO A 10 9.41 25.99 -10.28
CA PRO A 10 10.20 25.98 -11.50
C PRO A 10 9.45 25.23 -12.59
N GLY A 11 9.38 25.80 -13.79
CA GLY A 11 8.74 25.17 -14.94
C GLY A 11 9.31 23.78 -15.19
N ARG A 12 8.43 22.77 -15.20
CA ARG A 12 8.81 21.36 -15.44
C ARG A 12 9.20 21.19 -16.91
N SER A 13 10.47 20.91 -17.14
CA SER A 13 10.98 20.41 -18.42
C SER A 13 10.80 18.89 -18.46
N PRO A 14 10.53 18.24 -19.61
CA PRO A 14 10.23 16.80 -19.71
C PRO A 14 11.33 15.88 -19.16
N SER A 15 12.56 16.37 -19.07
CA SER A 15 13.73 15.67 -18.53
C SER A 15 13.84 15.64 -17.00
N SER A 16 12.91 16.27 -16.25
CA SER A 16 12.96 16.23 -14.77
C SER A 16 12.42 14.93 -14.18
N TYR A 17 11.50 14.25 -14.88
CA TYR A 17 10.87 13.02 -14.37
C TYR A 17 11.87 11.87 -14.21
N ASP A 18 12.73 11.63 -15.20
CA ASP A 18 13.79 10.61 -15.09
C ASP A 18 14.79 10.93 -13.97
N ASN A 19 15.16 12.21 -13.81
CA ASN A 19 16.08 12.62 -12.76
C ASN A 19 15.46 12.47 -11.36
N GLU A 20 14.16 12.76 -11.20
CA GLU A 20 13.42 12.55 -9.95
C GLU A 20 13.31 11.05 -9.60
N ILE A 21 13.06 10.19 -10.57
CA ILE A 21 12.98 8.72 -10.38
C ILE A 21 14.36 8.16 -10.00
N VAL A 22 15.42 8.56 -10.70
CA VAL A 22 16.80 8.14 -10.37
C VAL A 22 17.22 8.64 -8.99
N MET A 23 16.87 9.87 -8.62
CA MET A 23 17.12 10.41 -7.28
C MET A 23 16.33 9.68 -6.18
N MET A 24 15.05 9.37 -6.40
CA MET A 24 14.23 8.58 -5.45
C MET A 24 14.78 7.16 -5.28
N ASN A 25 15.14 6.50 -6.38
CA ASN A 25 15.72 5.15 -6.36
C ASN A 25 17.05 5.15 -5.60
N HIS A 26 17.86 6.21 -5.74
CA HIS A 26 19.08 6.40 -4.94
C HIS A 26 18.78 6.58 -3.44
N VAL A 27 17.76 7.35 -3.08
CA VAL A 27 17.34 7.55 -1.68
C VAL A 27 16.89 6.23 -1.04
N TYR A 28 16.15 5.39 -1.77
CA TYR A 28 15.75 4.07 -1.28
C TYR A 28 16.95 3.11 -1.16
N LYS A 29 17.87 3.14 -2.12
CA LYS A 29 19.11 2.34 -2.09
C LYS A 29 20.02 2.68 -0.91
N GLU A 30 20.03 3.92 -0.44
CA GLU A 30 20.76 4.29 0.78
C GLU A 30 19.98 4.01 2.07
N ARG A 31 18.66 4.08 2.04
CA ARG A 31 17.81 3.93 3.24
C ARG A 31 17.50 2.47 3.57
N PHE A 32 17.40 1.60 2.57
CA PHE A 32 17.09 0.19 2.76
C PHE A 32 18.17 -0.53 3.60
N PRO A 33 19.47 -0.45 3.29
CA PRO A 33 20.51 -1.09 4.11
C PRO A 33 20.51 -0.62 5.57
N LYS A 34 20.24 0.68 5.80
CA LYS A 34 20.12 1.25 7.16
C LYS A 34 18.87 0.73 7.88
N ALA A 35 17.75 0.60 7.18
CA ALA A 35 16.52 0.04 7.74
C ALA A 35 16.64 -1.46 8.02
N THR A 36 17.30 -2.21 7.14
CA THR A 36 17.60 -3.63 7.31
C THR A 36 18.51 -3.86 8.52
N ALA A 37 19.59 -3.09 8.66
CA ALA A 37 20.46 -3.18 9.84
C ALA A 37 19.71 -2.89 11.16
N GLN A 38 18.81 -1.89 11.15
CA GLN A 38 17.96 -1.59 12.31
C GLN A 38 16.94 -2.71 12.59
N MET A 39 16.38 -3.33 11.55
CA MET A 39 15.49 -4.48 11.67
C MET A 39 16.24 -5.66 12.30
N GLU A 40 17.44 -5.97 11.82
CA GLU A 40 18.26 -7.07 12.35
C GLU A 40 18.59 -6.89 13.83
N GLU A 41 18.92 -5.67 14.26
CA GLU A 41 19.14 -5.37 15.67
C GLU A 41 17.87 -5.63 16.50
N LYS A 42 16.73 -5.11 16.06
CA LYS A 42 15.46 -5.33 16.75
C LYS A 42 15.03 -6.78 16.75
N LEU A 43 15.30 -7.55 15.69
CA LEU A 43 15.01 -8.98 15.61
C LEU A 43 15.89 -9.79 16.58
N ARG A 44 17.18 -9.45 16.70
CA ARG A 44 18.05 -10.07 17.72
C ARG A 44 17.55 -9.80 19.13
N ASP A 45 17.20 -8.55 19.43
CA ASP A 45 16.71 -8.19 20.75
C ASP A 45 15.35 -8.85 21.04
N PHE A 46 14.49 -8.95 20.03
CA PHE A 46 13.21 -9.66 20.11
C PHE A 46 13.41 -11.15 20.41
N THR A 47 14.21 -11.84 19.60
CA THR A 47 14.47 -13.29 19.77
C THR A 47 15.14 -13.61 21.10
N ARG A 48 16.05 -12.76 21.58
CA ARG A 48 16.68 -12.90 22.90
C ARG A 48 15.71 -12.64 24.06
N ALA A 49 14.83 -11.64 23.93
CA ALA A 49 13.90 -11.28 25.00
C ALA A 49 12.76 -12.29 25.20
N TYR A 50 12.42 -13.05 24.15
CA TYR A 50 11.32 -14.00 24.15
C TYR A 50 11.80 -15.44 23.90
N GLU A 51 13.06 -15.74 24.23
CA GLU A 51 13.52 -17.11 24.23
C GLU A 51 12.63 -17.97 25.14
N PRO A 52 12.30 -19.22 24.76
CA PRO A 52 11.42 -20.07 25.55
C PRO A 52 11.94 -20.39 26.95
N ASP A 53 13.26 -20.25 27.19
CA ASP A 53 13.86 -20.33 28.54
C ASP A 53 13.73 -19.01 29.34
N SER A 54 13.50 -17.88 28.66
CA SER A 54 13.41 -16.54 29.26
C SER A 54 11.98 -16.14 29.64
N VAL A 55 10.97 -16.84 29.12
CA VAL A 55 9.55 -16.58 29.38
C VAL A 55 8.95 -17.80 30.06
N LEU A 56 8.13 -17.58 31.09
CA LEU A 56 7.40 -18.68 31.74
C LEU A 56 6.59 -19.45 30.67
N PRO A 57 6.66 -20.79 30.67
CA PRO A 57 5.91 -21.60 29.70
C PRO A 57 4.43 -21.25 29.79
N LEU A 58 3.86 -20.92 28.64
CA LEU A 58 2.42 -20.73 28.46
C LEU A 58 1.72 -22.00 28.95
N ALA A 59 0.65 -21.86 29.73
CA ALA A 59 -0.07 -23.01 30.27
C ALA A 59 -0.77 -23.81 29.16
N ASP A 60 -1.03 -23.16 28.03
CA ASP A 60 -1.62 -23.73 26.84
C ASP A 60 -0.54 -24.26 25.88
N GLY A 61 -0.56 -25.57 25.62
CA GLY A 61 0.37 -26.22 24.70
C GLY A 61 0.27 -25.70 23.26
N VAL A 62 -0.91 -25.27 22.80
CA VAL A 62 -1.09 -24.69 21.47
C VAL A 62 -0.43 -23.32 21.40
N LEU A 63 -0.65 -22.46 22.40
CA LEU A 63 -0.01 -21.14 22.46
C LEU A 63 1.50 -21.25 22.66
N SER A 64 1.97 -22.24 23.42
CA SER A 64 3.40 -22.53 23.55
C SER A 64 4.01 -22.89 22.20
N PHE A 65 3.35 -23.73 21.40
CA PHE A 65 3.80 -24.04 20.04
C PHE A 65 3.81 -22.80 19.14
N ILE A 66 2.74 -22.00 19.15
CA ILE A 66 2.63 -20.78 18.33
C ILE A 66 3.72 -19.76 18.73
N HIS A 67 3.96 -19.60 20.04
CA HIS A 67 5.04 -18.77 20.56
C HIS A 67 6.39 -19.20 19.97
N HIS A 68 6.73 -20.48 20.06
CA HIS A 68 7.96 -21.01 19.47
C HIS A 68 8.03 -20.73 17.97
N GLN A 69 6.95 -20.95 17.22
CA GLN A 69 6.91 -20.67 15.78
C GLN A 69 7.19 -19.20 15.45
N ILE A 70 6.65 -18.25 16.23
CA ILE A 70 6.92 -16.82 16.03
C ILE A 70 8.41 -16.50 16.25
N ILE A 71 9.03 -17.10 17.27
CA ILE A 71 10.46 -16.89 17.55
C ILE A 71 11.33 -17.49 16.45
N GLU A 72 10.98 -18.69 15.96
CA GLU A 72 11.69 -19.33 14.85
C GLU A 72 11.56 -18.54 13.54
N LEU A 73 10.37 -18.00 13.23
CA LEU A 73 10.19 -17.11 12.08
C LEU A 73 11.03 -15.84 12.19
N ALA A 74 11.15 -15.26 13.40
CA ALA A 74 12.01 -14.10 13.62
C ALA A 74 13.51 -14.44 13.45
N ARG A 75 13.93 -15.65 13.85
CA ARG A 75 15.30 -16.15 13.66
C ARG A 75 15.62 -16.45 12.20
N ASP A 76 14.68 -17.06 11.47
CA ASP A 76 14.80 -17.28 10.03
C ASP A 76 14.91 -15.95 9.30
N CYS A 77 14.02 -14.99 9.59
CA CYS A 77 14.05 -13.65 8.99
C CYS A 77 15.39 -12.94 9.23
N LEU A 78 15.94 -13.02 10.44
CA LEU A 78 17.26 -12.46 10.75
C LEU A 78 18.37 -13.12 9.92
N THR A 79 18.32 -14.44 9.75
CA THR A 79 19.31 -15.20 8.98
C THR A 79 19.22 -14.87 7.50
N LYS A 80 18.00 -14.89 6.93
CA LYS A 80 17.72 -14.49 5.55
C LYS A 80 18.15 -13.06 5.26
N SER A 81 17.96 -12.14 6.20
CA SER A 81 18.43 -10.75 6.10
C SER A 81 19.94 -10.67 5.90
N ARG A 82 20.69 -11.40 6.73
CA ARG A 82 22.16 -11.43 6.71
C ARG A 82 22.72 -12.09 5.46
N ASP A 83 22.03 -13.12 4.97
CA ASP A 83 22.39 -13.83 3.75
C ASP A 83 21.99 -13.05 2.47
N GLY A 84 21.27 -11.93 2.62
CA GLY A 84 20.79 -11.12 1.49
C GLY A 84 19.70 -11.81 0.67
N LEU A 85 18.94 -12.73 1.29
CA LEU A 85 17.90 -13.53 0.65
C LEU A 85 16.48 -12.97 0.84
N ILE A 86 16.36 -11.77 1.43
CA ILE A 86 15.06 -11.12 1.63
C ILE A 86 14.59 -10.47 0.32
N THR A 87 13.38 -10.83 -0.09
CA THR A 87 12.64 -10.28 -1.24
C THR A 87 11.29 -9.74 -0.77
N THR A 88 10.60 -8.97 -1.62
CA THR A 88 9.22 -8.51 -1.28
C THR A 88 8.28 -9.71 -1.08
N VAL A 89 8.43 -10.77 -1.88
CA VAL A 89 7.66 -12.02 -1.76
C VAL A 89 7.86 -12.67 -0.39
N TYR A 90 9.10 -12.75 0.10
CA TYR A 90 9.39 -13.31 1.42
C TYR A 90 8.67 -12.55 2.55
N PHE A 91 8.63 -11.21 2.48
CA PHE A 91 7.92 -10.43 3.49
C PHE A 91 6.41 -10.66 3.46
N TYR A 92 5.81 -10.83 2.28
CA TYR A 92 4.39 -11.19 2.18
C TYR A 92 4.12 -12.57 2.79
N GLU A 93 4.90 -13.59 2.44
CA GLU A 93 4.76 -14.94 3.00
C GLU A 93 4.96 -14.93 4.52
N LEU A 94 5.94 -14.19 5.03
CA LEU A 94 6.17 -14.04 6.47
C LEU A 94 4.97 -13.38 7.16
N GLN A 95 4.39 -12.34 6.56
CA GLN A 95 3.21 -11.67 7.11
C GLN A 95 1.99 -12.61 7.13
N GLU A 96 1.71 -13.32 6.03
CA GLU A 96 0.60 -14.28 5.97
C GLU A 96 0.77 -15.42 7.00
N ASN A 97 1.99 -15.93 7.14
CA ASN A 97 2.29 -16.95 8.15
C ASN A 97 2.03 -16.44 9.58
N LEU A 98 2.39 -15.19 9.87
CA LEU A 98 2.13 -14.57 11.18
C LEU A 98 0.64 -14.34 11.42
N GLU A 99 -0.11 -13.90 10.41
CA GLU A 99 -1.56 -13.72 10.50
C GLU A 99 -2.27 -15.06 10.70
N LYS A 100 -1.83 -16.12 10.00
CA LYS A 100 -2.36 -17.47 10.18
C LYS A 100 -2.10 -18.03 11.57
N LEU A 101 -0.88 -17.88 12.10
CA LEU A 101 -0.54 -18.28 13.47
C LEU A 101 -1.38 -17.51 14.50
N LEU A 102 -1.64 -16.23 14.25
CA LEU A 102 -2.49 -15.42 15.11
C LEU A 102 -3.96 -15.88 15.07
N GLN A 103 -4.47 -16.23 13.90
CA GLN A 103 -5.81 -16.78 13.74
C GLN A 103 -5.95 -18.13 14.44
N ASP A 104 -4.96 -19.02 14.28
CA ASP A 104 -4.91 -20.31 15.00
C ASP A 104 -4.93 -20.12 16.53
N ALA A 105 -4.26 -19.08 17.05
CA ALA A 105 -4.29 -18.75 18.47
C ALA A 105 -5.69 -18.32 18.95
N TYR A 106 -6.44 -17.57 18.13
CA TYR A 106 -7.81 -17.16 18.48
C TYR A 106 -8.83 -18.30 18.37
N GLU A 107 -8.64 -19.22 17.42
CA GLU A 107 -9.58 -20.32 17.19
C GLU A 107 -9.40 -21.47 18.18
N ARG A 108 -8.17 -21.69 18.68
CA ARG A 108 -7.84 -22.88 19.46
C ARG A 108 -7.63 -22.61 20.95
N SER A 109 -7.61 -21.35 21.38
CA SER A 109 -7.36 -20.97 22.76
C SER A 109 -8.30 -19.84 23.22
N GLU A 110 -8.96 -20.02 24.35
CA GLU A 110 -9.74 -18.98 25.04
C GLU A 110 -8.95 -18.30 26.18
N SER A 111 -7.67 -18.65 26.30
CA SER A 111 -6.78 -18.19 27.37
C SER A 111 -6.46 -16.69 27.26
N LEU A 112 -6.30 -16.03 28.40
CA LEU A 112 -5.82 -14.63 28.45
C LEU A 112 -4.43 -14.45 27.80
N GLU A 113 -3.68 -15.54 27.71
CA GLU A 113 -2.38 -15.64 27.08
C GLU A 113 -2.41 -15.36 25.56
N VAL A 114 -3.57 -15.47 24.90
CA VAL A 114 -3.71 -15.10 23.48
C VAL A 114 -3.35 -13.62 23.24
N ALA A 115 -3.61 -12.75 24.22
CA ALA A 115 -3.23 -11.34 24.14
C ALA A 115 -1.71 -11.15 24.08
N PHE A 116 -0.94 -12.00 24.78
CA PHE A 116 0.52 -11.97 24.75
C PHE A 116 1.03 -12.39 23.36
N VAL A 117 0.52 -13.48 22.79
CA VAL A 117 0.88 -13.93 21.44
C VAL A 117 0.52 -12.86 20.39
N THR A 118 -0.64 -12.24 20.53
CA THR A 118 -1.07 -11.13 19.67
C THR A 118 -0.08 -9.96 19.71
N GLN A 119 0.42 -9.61 20.91
CA GLN A 119 1.42 -8.55 21.06
C GLN A 119 2.75 -8.94 20.41
N LEU A 120 3.17 -10.21 20.49
CA LEU A 120 4.38 -10.69 19.83
C LEU A 120 4.30 -10.57 18.32
N VAL A 121 3.22 -11.05 17.72
CA VAL A 121 2.98 -10.94 16.28
C VAL A 121 3.00 -9.47 15.85
N LYS A 122 2.25 -8.60 16.55
CA LYS A 122 2.24 -7.16 16.26
C LYS A 122 3.63 -6.53 16.36
N LYS A 123 4.40 -6.88 17.40
CA LYS A 123 5.75 -6.36 17.60
C LYS A 123 6.68 -6.79 16.45
N LEU A 124 6.59 -8.05 16.01
CA LEU A 124 7.37 -8.55 14.88
C LEU A 124 6.99 -7.86 13.57
N LEU A 125 5.70 -7.71 13.28
CA LEU A 125 5.20 -6.98 12.11
C LEU A 125 5.70 -5.53 12.08
N ILE A 126 5.71 -4.85 13.24
CA ILE A 126 6.25 -3.48 13.34
C ILE A 126 7.74 -3.44 13.00
N ILE A 127 8.52 -4.42 13.46
CA ILE A 127 9.96 -4.51 13.20
C ILE A 127 10.24 -4.63 11.69
N ILE A 128 9.51 -5.50 10.98
CA ILE A 128 9.71 -5.75 9.55
C ILE A 128 9.01 -4.74 8.62
N SER A 129 8.04 -3.96 9.13
CA SER A 129 7.20 -3.07 8.31
C SER A 129 7.96 -2.04 7.46
N ARG A 130 9.01 -1.44 8.01
CA ARG A 130 9.81 -0.41 7.33
C ARG A 130 10.66 -0.99 6.20
N PRO A 131 11.49 -2.03 6.43
CA PRO A 131 12.25 -2.64 5.35
C PRO A 131 11.35 -3.27 4.29
N ALA A 132 10.22 -3.89 4.65
CA ALA A 132 9.27 -4.43 3.67
C ALA A 132 8.77 -3.36 2.68
N ARG A 133 8.28 -2.22 3.18
CA ARG A 133 7.84 -1.10 2.34
C ARG A 133 8.95 -0.50 1.49
N LEU A 134 10.16 -0.41 2.03
CA LEU A 134 11.32 0.11 1.30
C LEU A 134 11.76 -0.86 0.19
N LEU A 135 11.66 -2.17 0.44
CA LEU A 135 12.00 -3.20 -0.53
C LEU A 135 10.99 -3.24 -1.67
N GLU A 136 9.70 -3.13 -1.36
CA GLU A 136 8.63 -2.98 -2.34
C GLU A 136 8.90 -1.79 -3.28
N CYS A 137 9.32 -0.64 -2.74
CA CYS A 137 9.69 0.54 -3.54
C CYS A 137 10.97 0.34 -4.38
N LEU A 138 11.87 -0.55 -3.96
CA LEU A 138 13.11 -0.85 -4.68
C LEU A 138 12.90 -1.87 -5.80
N GLU A 139 12.05 -2.86 -5.56
CA GLU A 139 11.68 -3.90 -6.53
C GLU A 139 10.55 -3.44 -7.47
N PHE A 140 9.87 -2.32 -7.16
CA PHE A 140 8.83 -1.76 -8.02
C PHE A 140 9.37 -1.39 -9.41
N ASN A 141 8.82 -2.06 -10.44
CA ASN A 141 9.09 -1.73 -11.83
C ASN A 141 7.90 -0.96 -12.44
N PRO A 142 8.08 0.31 -12.84
CA PRO A 142 7.01 1.10 -13.44
C PRO A 142 6.50 0.52 -14.75
N GLU A 143 7.35 -0.14 -15.55
CA GLU A 143 6.96 -0.71 -16.85
C GLU A 143 5.99 -1.88 -16.68
N GLU A 144 6.25 -2.77 -15.71
CA GLU A 144 5.35 -3.86 -15.36
C GLU A 144 3.99 -3.33 -14.90
N PHE A 145 3.99 -2.25 -14.10
CA PHE A 145 2.76 -1.58 -13.70
C PHE A 145 2.00 -0.99 -14.89
N TYR A 146 2.67 -0.36 -15.86
CA TYR A 146 2.01 0.17 -17.06
C TYR A 146 1.42 -0.94 -17.94
N HIS A 147 2.10 -2.06 -18.11
CA HIS A 147 1.57 -3.21 -18.84
C HIS A 147 0.36 -3.85 -18.13
N LEU A 148 0.42 -3.97 -16.80
CA LEU A 148 -0.71 -4.44 -16.01
C LEU A 148 -1.91 -3.49 -16.12
N LEU A 149 -1.64 -2.17 -16.09
CA LEU A 149 -2.66 -1.13 -16.26
C LEU A 149 -3.30 -1.18 -17.66
N GLU A 150 -2.51 -1.33 -18.70
CA GLU A 150 -2.98 -1.46 -20.09
C GLU A 150 -3.83 -2.72 -20.27
N ALA A 151 -3.42 -3.85 -19.69
CA ALA A 151 -4.20 -5.08 -19.70
C ALA A 151 -5.55 -4.91 -18.97
N ALA A 152 -5.54 -4.28 -17.79
CA ALA A 152 -6.76 -3.97 -17.04
C ALA A 152 -7.69 -3.00 -17.79
N GLU A 153 -7.12 -2.00 -18.47
CA GLU A 153 -7.86 -1.08 -19.33
C GLU A 153 -8.49 -1.79 -20.54
N GLY A 154 -7.75 -2.70 -21.18
CA GLY A 154 -8.27 -3.56 -22.25
C GLY A 154 -9.49 -4.37 -21.79
N HIS A 155 -9.40 -5.00 -20.62
CA HIS A 155 -10.54 -5.72 -20.03
C HIS A 155 -11.74 -4.84 -19.70
N ALA A 156 -11.51 -3.60 -19.26
CA ALA A 156 -12.59 -2.64 -18.98
C ALA A 156 -13.28 -2.10 -20.24
N LYS A 157 -12.54 -2.00 -21.37
CA LYS A 157 -13.07 -1.56 -22.67
C LYS A 157 -13.82 -2.66 -23.43
N GLU A 158 -13.43 -3.92 -23.27
CA GLU A 158 -14.03 -5.07 -23.97
C GLU A 158 -15.32 -5.58 -23.30
N GLY A 159 -15.43 -5.42 -21.97
CA GLY A 159 -16.74 -5.43 -21.32
C GLY A 159 -17.53 -4.21 -21.78
N HIS A 160 -18.81 -4.36 -22.13
CA HIS A 160 -19.74 -3.28 -22.51
C HIS A 160 -20.04 -2.25 -21.37
N LEU A 161 -19.03 -1.90 -20.58
CA LEU A 161 -19.09 -1.10 -19.37
C LEU A 161 -18.74 0.38 -19.62
N VAL A 162 -18.60 0.83 -20.87
CA VAL A 162 -18.48 2.26 -21.18
C VAL A 162 -19.77 3.04 -20.83
N LYS A 163 -20.88 2.34 -20.57
CA LYS A 163 -22.11 2.94 -20.01
C LYS A 163 -22.16 2.95 -18.48
N THR A 164 -21.24 2.28 -17.79
CA THR A 164 -21.21 2.24 -16.32
C THR A 164 -19.97 2.96 -15.84
N ASP A 165 -20.19 4.20 -15.44
CA ASP A 165 -19.30 5.14 -14.77
C ASP A 165 -17.97 4.53 -14.28
N ILE A 166 -16.85 4.94 -14.89
CA ILE A 166 -15.48 4.55 -14.52
C ILE A 166 -15.23 4.64 -12.99
N PRO A 167 -15.71 5.68 -12.26
CA PRO A 167 -15.66 5.74 -10.81
C PRO A 167 -16.28 4.53 -10.10
N ARG A 168 -17.43 4.02 -10.56
CA ARG A 168 -18.09 2.85 -9.96
C ARG A 168 -17.32 1.55 -10.20
N TYR A 169 -16.71 1.42 -11.39
CA TYR A 169 -15.82 0.29 -11.69
C TYR A 169 -14.61 0.30 -10.75
N ILE A 170 -13.99 1.47 -10.56
CA ILE A 170 -12.84 1.65 -9.65
C ILE A 170 -13.22 1.33 -8.20
N ILE A 171 -14.35 1.84 -7.70
CA ILE A 171 -14.83 1.56 -6.33
C ILE A 171 -15.03 0.06 -6.10
N ARG A 172 -15.63 -0.61 -7.09
CA ARG A 172 -15.88 -2.06 -7.04
C ARG A 172 -14.59 -2.88 -7.08
N GLN A 173 -13.63 -2.51 -7.93
CA GLN A 173 -12.35 -3.23 -8.04
C GLN A 173 -11.45 -3.01 -6.83
N LEU A 174 -11.45 -1.81 -6.26
CA LEU A 174 -10.68 -1.49 -5.06
C LEU A 174 -11.32 -1.98 -3.76
N GLY A 175 -12.50 -2.61 -3.83
CA GLY A 175 -13.22 -3.08 -2.64
C GLY A 175 -13.55 -1.97 -1.64
N LEU A 176 -13.67 -0.72 -2.10
CA LEU A 176 -13.97 0.42 -1.24
C LEU A 176 -15.42 0.28 -0.75
N THR A 177 -15.60 -0.10 0.52
CA THR A 177 -16.93 -0.27 1.16
C THR A 177 -17.67 1.05 1.40
N ARG A 178 -17.11 2.19 0.95
CA ARG A 178 -17.74 3.50 1.03
C ARG A 178 -17.52 4.25 -0.27
N ASP A 179 -18.62 4.50 -0.98
CA ASP A 179 -18.64 5.31 -2.19
C ASP A 179 -18.14 6.74 -1.87
N PRO A 180 -16.97 7.17 -2.37
CA PRO A 180 -16.41 8.49 -2.05
C PRO A 180 -17.16 9.65 -2.71
N PHE A 181 -18.10 9.36 -3.62
CA PHE A 181 -18.83 10.35 -4.41
C PHE A 181 -20.34 10.08 -4.45
N PRO A 182 -21.07 10.36 -3.35
CA PRO A 182 -22.52 10.19 -3.34
C PRO A 182 -23.28 11.18 -4.26
N ASP A 183 -22.66 12.28 -4.71
CA ASP A 183 -23.36 13.44 -5.31
C ASP A 183 -23.11 13.69 -6.81
N VAL A 184 -22.54 12.76 -7.57
CA VAL A 184 -22.48 12.91 -9.05
C VAL A 184 -23.74 12.42 -9.77
N VAL A 185 -24.76 11.99 -9.03
CA VAL A 185 -26.03 11.44 -9.56
C VAL A 185 -27.20 12.43 -9.58
N HIS A 186 -26.97 13.75 -9.49
CA HIS A 186 -28.09 14.72 -9.43
C HIS A 186 -27.95 15.98 -10.31
N LEU A 187 -27.32 15.89 -11.48
CA LEU A 187 -27.25 17.02 -12.42
C LEU A 187 -27.78 16.75 -13.84
N GLU A 188 -28.39 15.58 -14.11
CA GLU A 188 -28.91 15.29 -15.47
C GLU A 188 -30.43 15.38 -15.65
N GLU A 189 -31.21 15.85 -14.66
CA GLU A 189 -32.66 16.03 -14.83
C GLU A 189 -33.15 17.38 -14.30
N GLN A 190 -32.99 18.45 -15.09
CA GLN A 190 -34.00 19.50 -15.31
C GLN A 190 -33.40 20.66 -16.12
N ASP A 191 -33.53 20.61 -17.45
CA ASP A 191 -33.90 21.81 -18.18
C ASP A 191 -34.84 21.43 -19.34
N SER A 192 -36.10 21.19 -18.99
CA SER A 192 -37.20 21.20 -19.94
C SER A 192 -38.03 22.44 -19.71
N GLY A 193 -38.00 23.36 -20.68
CA GLY A 193 -39.14 24.24 -20.97
C GLY A 193 -38.87 25.74 -20.86
N GLY A 194 -38.48 26.36 -21.97
CA GLY A 194 -38.46 27.82 -22.09
C GLY A 194 -38.21 28.31 -23.51
N SER A 195 -39.17 28.10 -24.41
CA SER A 195 -39.29 28.78 -25.71
C SER A 195 -39.03 30.29 -25.57
N ASN A 196 -38.23 30.86 -26.47
CA ASN A 196 -38.60 31.99 -27.35
C ASN A 196 -37.40 32.39 -28.23
N THR A 197 -37.47 32.06 -29.52
CA THR A 197 -36.93 32.90 -30.60
C THR A 197 -37.80 34.16 -30.72
N PRO A 198 -37.27 35.30 -31.21
CA PRO A 198 -37.23 35.52 -32.66
C PRO A 198 -35.91 36.12 -33.19
N GLU A 199 -35.69 35.81 -34.46
CA GLU A 199 -34.67 36.29 -35.39
C GLU A 199 -34.71 37.82 -35.60
N GLN A 200 -33.56 38.42 -35.95
CA GLN A 200 -33.44 39.13 -37.23
C GLN A 200 -31.97 39.46 -37.61
N ASP A 201 -31.67 39.18 -38.88
CA ASP A 201 -30.50 39.46 -39.71
C ASP A 201 -29.94 40.89 -39.66
N ASP A 202 -28.64 41.08 -39.96
CA ASP A 202 -28.16 41.49 -41.30
C ASP A 202 -26.63 41.75 -41.35
N LEU A 203 -25.95 40.94 -42.17
CA LEU A 203 -24.86 41.20 -43.15
C LEU A 203 -23.70 42.21 -42.92
N SER A 204 -22.51 41.73 -43.33
CA SER A 204 -21.37 42.42 -44.03
C SER A 204 -20.51 43.40 -43.19
N GLU A 205 -19.20 43.63 -43.38
CA GLU A 205 -18.25 43.40 -44.46
C GLU A 205 -16.79 43.58 -43.95
N VAL A 206 -15.84 43.39 -44.86
CA VAL A 206 -14.37 43.31 -44.80
C VAL A 206 -13.66 44.66 -44.54
N MET A 207 -12.45 44.63 -43.96
CA MET A 207 -11.18 45.35 -44.32
C MET A 207 -10.24 45.40 -43.10
N GLU A 208 -9.04 44.82 -43.17
CA GLU A 208 -7.78 45.38 -43.73
C GLU A 208 -7.17 46.50 -42.85
#